data_AF-A0A136WE79-F1
#
_entry.id   AF-A0A136WE79-F1
#
_cell.length_a   1.000
_cell.length_b   1.000
_cell.length_c   1.000
_cell.angle_alpha   90.00
_cell.angle_beta   90.00
_cell.angle_gamma   90.00
#
_symmetry.space_group_name_H-M   'P 1'
#
loop_
_entity.id
_entity.type
_entity.pdbx_description
1 polymer ?
#
loop_
_entity_poly.entity_id
_entity_poly.type
_entity_poly.pdbx_seq_one_letter_code
_entity_poly.pdbx_strand_id
1 'polypeptide(L)'
;MKRLKLCVLTIIAILLLQSQVVFAADQEINIVVNGNPIEFTENSGYPYVDENSRTMVPLRITMESAGCSVGYDKTNQVAIVISEHDRVEVPIGTDYIYNNNEKLQNDTFAVVNNGRTYLPIRIVLESMGYTVEWDSKTKTVNAYNFTISDEFVPYSTSSLETLVKNVLSGDVVYIGGQYYATPEYVKQITNTVIQYTGDDLNTSIYPQSNRFDFTDFDSNSVEWK
;
A
#
# COMPACT_ATOMS: atom_id res chain seq x y z
N MET A 1 40.06 -33.03 44.41
CA MET A 1 38.69 -33.09 43.85
C MET A 1 37.88 -31.80 43.97
N LYS A 2 37.98 -30.99 45.05
CA LYS A 2 37.20 -29.73 45.19
C LYS A 2 37.55 -28.65 44.16
N ARG A 3 38.84 -28.48 43.81
CA ARG A 3 39.30 -27.50 42.80
C ARG A 3 38.92 -27.87 41.37
N LEU A 4 38.80 -29.17 41.07
CA LEU A 4 38.35 -29.66 39.76
C LEU A 4 36.85 -29.41 39.55
N LYS A 5 36.03 -29.62 40.60
CA LYS A 5 34.59 -29.30 40.56
C LYS A 5 34.32 -27.80 40.43
N LEU A 6 35.18 -26.95 41.02
CA LEU A 6 35.08 -25.50 40.91
C LEU A 6 35.37 -25.01 39.49
N CYS A 7 36.38 -25.57 38.82
CA CYS A 7 36.68 -25.24 37.42
C CYS A 7 35.61 -25.73 36.43
N VAL A 8 34.99 -26.89 36.70
CA VAL A 8 33.90 -27.40 35.85
C VAL A 8 32.64 -26.53 36.01
N LEU A 9 32.36 -26.04 37.21
CA LEU A 9 31.21 -25.16 37.45
C LEU A 9 31.36 -23.79 36.78
N THR A 10 32.57 -23.21 36.76
CA THR A 10 32.83 -21.93 36.09
C THR A 10 32.79 -22.06 34.57
N ILE A 11 33.23 -23.18 34.00
CA ILE A 11 33.13 -23.42 32.55
C ILE A 11 31.65 -23.56 32.10
N ILE A 12 30.81 -24.22 32.91
CA ILE A 12 29.37 -24.33 32.62
C ILE A 12 28.66 -22.98 32.73
N ALA A 13 29.06 -22.13 33.69
CA ALA A 13 28.52 -20.78 33.83
C ALA A 13 28.89 -19.85 32.66
N ILE A 14 30.08 -20.02 32.07
CA ILE A 14 30.52 -19.27 30.88
C ILE A 14 29.78 -19.76 29.62
N LEU A 15 29.42 -21.05 29.55
CA LEU A 15 28.63 -21.60 28.43
C LEU A 15 27.17 -21.09 28.42
N LEU A 16 26.61 -20.71 29.56
CA LEU A 16 25.23 -20.20 29.70
C LEU A 16 25.09 -18.70 29.38
N LEU A 17 26.19 -18.00 29.13
CA LEU A 17 26.23 -16.56 28.85
C LEU A 17 26.27 -16.22 27.34
N GLN A 18 26.03 -17.19 26.46
CA GLN A 18 25.89 -16.91 25.03
C GLN A 18 24.53 -16.25 24.79
N SER A 19 24.49 -14.92 24.93
CA SER A 19 23.39 -14.08 24.50
C SER A 19 23.09 -14.38 23.03
N GLN A 20 21.89 -14.87 22.75
CA GLN A 20 21.44 -15.02 21.39
C GLN A 20 21.27 -13.62 20.80
N VAL A 21 22.13 -13.27 19.86
CA VAL A 21 21.91 -12.12 18.98
C VAL A 21 20.73 -12.48 18.08
N VAL A 22 19.55 -11.98 18.44
CA VAL A 22 18.39 -12.00 17.56
C VAL A 22 18.64 -10.93 16.51
N PHE A 23 19.06 -11.35 15.32
CA PHE A 23 19.03 -10.48 14.15
C PHE A 23 17.56 -10.29 13.79
N ALA A 24 17.05 -9.07 13.98
CA ALA A 24 15.81 -8.68 13.33
C ALA A 24 16.05 -8.80 11.82
N ALA A 25 15.33 -9.70 11.15
CA ALA A 25 15.32 -9.73 9.70
C ALA A 25 14.84 -8.37 9.22
N ASP A 26 15.66 -7.69 8.42
CA ASP A 26 15.27 -6.42 7.82
C ASP A 26 14.09 -6.73 6.88
N GLN A 27 12.88 -6.41 7.33
CA GLN A 27 11.69 -6.72 6.53
C GLN A 27 11.74 -5.91 5.25
N GLU A 28 11.71 -6.63 4.13
CA GLU A 28 11.65 -6.09 2.77
C GLU A 28 10.36 -5.30 2.56
N ILE A 29 10.42 -4.28 1.71
CA ILE A 29 9.26 -3.47 1.33
C ILE A 29 8.53 -4.16 0.19
N ASN A 30 7.24 -4.40 0.37
CA ASN A 30 6.38 -5.07 -0.60
C ASN A 30 5.56 -4.04 -1.38
N ILE A 31 5.26 -4.35 -2.65
CA ILE A 31 4.34 -3.56 -3.46
C ILE A 31 3.32 -4.50 -4.07
N VAL A 32 2.04 -4.17 -3.90
CA VAL A 32 0.90 -4.92 -4.42
C VAL A 32 0.08 -3.99 -5.29
N VAL A 33 -0.16 -4.36 -6.54
CA VAL A 33 -0.98 -3.61 -7.50
C VAL A 33 -2.19 -4.45 -7.88
N ASN A 34 -3.39 -3.92 -7.63
CA ASN A 34 -4.66 -4.61 -7.88
C ASN A 34 -4.71 -6.03 -7.28
N GLY A 35 -4.19 -6.19 -6.06
CA GLY A 35 -4.11 -7.49 -5.37
C GLY A 35 -2.97 -8.40 -5.83
N ASN A 36 -2.21 -8.02 -6.86
CA ASN A 36 -1.07 -8.79 -7.36
C ASN A 36 0.25 -8.26 -6.78
N PRO A 37 1.01 -9.08 -6.01
CA PRO A 37 2.32 -8.68 -5.54
C PRO A 37 3.31 -8.55 -6.71
N ILE A 38 4.20 -7.57 -6.61
CA ILE A 38 5.28 -7.35 -7.57
C ILE A 38 6.55 -8.02 -7.06
N GLU A 39 7.09 -8.93 -7.86
CA GLU A 39 8.35 -9.61 -7.58
C GLU A 39 9.54 -8.75 -8.02
N PHE A 40 10.33 -8.31 -7.05
CA PHE A 40 11.56 -7.58 -7.30
C PHE A 40 12.76 -8.53 -7.35
N THR A 41 13.62 -8.32 -8.33
CA THR A 41 14.84 -9.09 -8.56
C THR A 41 16.05 -8.19 -8.58
N GLU A 42 17.24 -8.78 -8.49
CA GLU A 42 18.51 -8.08 -8.71
C GLU A 42 18.54 -7.26 -10.01
N ASN A 43 17.81 -7.69 -11.05
CA ASN A 43 17.73 -7.03 -12.35
C ASN A 43 16.72 -5.86 -12.41
N SER A 44 15.64 -5.92 -11.62
CA SER A 44 14.66 -4.84 -11.53
C SER A 44 15.00 -3.83 -10.44
N GLY A 45 15.79 -4.23 -9.45
CA GLY A 45 16.08 -3.46 -8.23
C GLY A 45 15.05 -3.68 -7.15
N TYR A 46 15.43 -3.35 -5.92
CA TYR A 46 14.59 -3.50 -4.74
C TYR A 46 14.12 -2.13 -4.25
N PRO A 47 12.89 -2.04 -3.74
CA PRO A 47 12.43 -0.82 -3.07
C PRO A 47 13.25 -0.55 -1.81
N TYR A 48 13.40 0.72 -1.44
CA TYR A 48 14.09 1.13 -0.22
C TYR A 48 13.47 2.40 0.35
N VAL A 49 13.79 2.75 1.60
CA VAL A 49 13.39 4.04 2.19
C VAL A 49 14.55 5.04 2.08
N ASP A 50 14.28 6.23 1.55
CA ASP A 50 15.28 7.30 1.47
C ASP A 50 15.44 8.09 2.78
N GLU A 51 16.36 9.07 2.78
CA GLU A 51 16.64 9.94 3.93
C GLU A 51 15.42 10.79 4.35
N ASN A 52 14.48 11.03 3.43
CA ASN A 52 13.23 11.76 3.66
C ASN A 52 12.08 10.84 4.14
N SER A 53 12.38 9.59 4.52
CA SER A 53 11.38 8.60 4.93
C SER A 53 10.35 8.28 3.85
N ARG A 54 10.76 8.30 2.57
CA ARG A 54 9.93 7.94 1.43
C ARG A 54 10.34 6.60 0.84
N THR A 55 9.34 5.78 0.54
CA THR A 55 9.54 4.51 -0.17
C THR A 55 9.87 4.77 -1.63
N MET A 56 11.13 4.56 -1.99
CA MET A 56 11.67 4.64 -3.34
C MET A 56 11.52 3.30 -4.02
N VAL A 57 10.89 3.29 -5.20
CA VAL A 57 10.58 2.04 -5.93
C VAL A 57 11.13 2.13 -7.35
N PRO A 58 11.69 1.04 -7.92
CA PRO A 58 12.09 1.03 -9.31
C PRO A 58 10.88 1.26 -10.23
N LEU A 59 10.84 2.42 -10.88
CA LEU A 59 9.67 2.92 -11.62
C LEU A 59 9.18 1.92 -12.69
N ARG A 60 10.11 1.35 -13.46
CA ARG A 60 9.78 0.56 -14.65
C ARG A 60 8.95 -0.67 -14.31
N ILE A 61 9.48 -1.54 -13.46
CA ILE A 61 8.81 -2.81 -13.13
C ILE A 61 7.46 -2.55 -12.50
N THR A 62 7.36 -1.53 -11.63
CA THR A 62 6.10 -1.22 -10.95
C THR A 62 5.03 -0.72 -11.90
N MET A 63 5.37 0.20 -12.80
CA MET A 63 4.39 0.73 -13.75
C MET A 63 4.06 -0.27 -14.87
N GLU A 64 5.02 -1.08 -15.32
CA GLU A 64 4.75 -2.17 -16.27
C GLU A 64 3.83 -3.25 -15.65
N SER A 65 4.01 -3.60 -14.38
CA SER A 65 3.09 -4.47 -13.63
C SER A 65 1.70 -3.83 -13.43
N ALA A 66 1.61 -2.50 -13.40
CA ALA A 66 0.35 -1.76 -13.39
C ALA A 66 -0.27 -1.61 -14.80
N GLY A 67 0.27 -2.28 -15.83
CA GLY A 67 -0.25 -2.23 -17.20
C GLY A 67 0.14 -0.98 -18.00
N CYS A 68 1.04 -0.15 -17.48
CA CYS A 68 1.53 1.04 -18.17
C CYS A 68 2.75 0.73 -19.05
N SER A 69 2.97 1.54 -20.07
CA SER A 69 4.20 1.52 -20.87
C SER A 69 5.23 2.50 -20.30
N VAL A 70 6.50 2.07 -20.21
CA VAL A 70 7.57 2.89 -19.63
C VAL A 70 8.70 3.13 -20.64
N GLY A 71 8.95 4.40 -20.94
CA GLY A 71 10.04 4.90 -21.79
C GLY A 71 11.07 5.70 -21.00
N TYR A 72 12.19 6.01 -21.65
CA TYR A 72 13.20 6.92 -21.12
C TYR A 72 13.76 7.80 -22.23
N ASP A 73 13.62 9.12 -22.09
CA ASP A 73 14.32 10.10 -22.91
C ASP A 73 15.70 10.35 -22.32
N LYS A 74 16.71 9.78 -22.98
CA LYS A 74 18.12 9.91 -22.55
C LYS A 74 18.67 11.32 -22.75
N THR A 75 18.16 12.07 -23.72
CA THR A 75 18.67 13.42 -24.03
C THR A 75 18.25 14.39 -22.95
N ASN A 76 16.98 14.33 -22.56
CA ASN A 76 16.39 15.23 -21.56
C ASN A 76 16.44 14.66 -20.13
N GLN A 77 16.89 13.41 -19.98
CA GLN A 77 16.89 12.68 -18.70
C GLN A 77 15.50 12.64 -18.06
N VAL A 78 14.52 12.15 -18.82
CA VAL A 78 13.12 12.07 -18.39
C VAL A 78 12.63 10.63 -18.53
N ALA A 79 12.16 10.03 -17.44
CA ALA A 79 11.40 8.79 -17.54
C ALA A 79 9.94 9.11 -17.91
N ILE A 80 9.36 8.33 -18.82
CA ILE A 80 8.04 8.58 -19.37
C ILE A 80 7.17 7.37 -19.08
N VAL A 81 6.01 7.56 -18.47
CA VAL A 81 5.02 6.52 -18.21
C VAL A 81 3.75 6.86 -18.96
N ILE A 82 3.20 5.91 -19.69
CA ILE A 82 2.00 6.09 -20.51
C ILE A 82 0.97 5.02 -20.13
N SER A 83 -0.23 5.45 -19.77
CA SER A 83 -1.42 4.61 -19.67
C SER A 83 -2.32 4.80 -20.89
N GLU A 84 -3.51 4.23 -20.90
CA GLU A 84 -4.50 4.47 -21.96
C GLU A 84 -5.01 5.92 -22.01
N HIS A 85 -4.93 6.64 -20.88
CA HIS A 85 -5.54 7.96 -20.71
C HIS A 85 -4.51 9.07 -20.43
N ASP A 86 -3.41 8.72 -19.77
CA ASP A 86 -2.51 9.69 -19.17
C ASP A 86 -1.06 9.48 -19.59
N ARG A 87 -0.31 10.59 -19.61
CA ARG A 87 1.13 10.61 -19.83
C ARG A 87 1.81 11.32 -18.68
N VAL A 88 2.61 10.56 -17.93
CA VAL A 88 3.43 11.07 -16.83
C VAL A 88 4.89 11.18 -17.27
N GLU A 89 5.47 12.36 -17.07
CA GLU A 89 6.90 12.62 -17.27
C GLU A 89 7.58 12.85 -15.93
N VAL A 90 8.70 12.15 -15.72
CA VAL A 90 9.48 12.18 -14.48
C VAL A 90 10.90 12.66 -14.80
N PRO A 91 11.18 13.97 -14.69
CA PRO A 91 12.52 14.50 -14.86
C PRO A 91 13.44 14.04 -13.73
N ILE A 92 14.56 13.41 -14.09
CA ILE A 92 15.53 12.90 -13.12
C ILE A 92 16.24 14.06 -12.41
N GLY A 93 16.49 13.91 -11.11
CA GLY A 93 17.14 14.92 -10.28
C GLY A 93 16.22 16.06 -9.87
N THR A 94 14.90 15.91 -10.06
CA THR A 94 13.90 16.88 -9.64
C THR A 94 12.90 16.27 -8.67
N ASP A 95 12.26 17.11 -7.87
CA ASP A 95 11.25 16.78 -6.87
C ASP A 95 9.84 17.01 -7.41
N TYR A 96 9.64 16.86 -8.71
CA TYR A 96 8.33 17.02 -9.34
C TYR A 96 8.19 16.09 -10.53
N ILE A 97 6.95 15.86 -10.93
CA ILE A 97 6.59 15.16 -12.17
C ILE A 97 5.63 16.04 -12.98
N TYR A 98 5.39 15.67 -14.23
CA TYR A 98 4.27 16.20 -14.99
C TYR A 98 3.24 15.10 -15.23
N ASN A 99 1.96 15.38 -14.99
CA ASN A 99 0.85 14.57 -15.47
C ASN A 99 0.09 15.37 -16.55
N ASN A 100 0.10 14.91 -17.80
CA ASN A 100 -0.54 15.62 -18.91
C ASN A 100 -0.17 17.12 -19.00
N ASN A 101 1.10 17.44 -18.76
CA ASN A 101 1.69 18.80 -18.68
C ASN A 101 1.37 19.60 -17.41
N GLU A 102 0.55 19.09 -16.50
CA GLU A 102 0.38 19.68 -15.17
C GLU A 102 1.54 19.28 -14.26
N LYS A 103 2.19 20.27 -13.63
CA LYS A 103 3.31 20.03 -12.71
C LYS A 103 2.78 19.59 -11.34
N LEU A 104 3.15 18.40 -10.92
CA LEU A 104 2.84 17.86 -9.60
C LEU A 104 4.10 17.78 -8.75
N GLN A 105 4.07 18.38 -7.56
CA GLN A 105 5.19 18.38 -6.63
C GLN A 105 5.27 17.04 -5.91
N ASN A 106 6.49 16.53 -5.74
CA ASN A 106 6.81 15.32 -5.00
C ASN A 106 7.65 15.65 -3.76
N ASP A 107 7.62 14.76 -2.77
CA ASP A 107 8.26 14.99 -1.47
C ASP A 107 9.79 14.74 -1.50
N THR A 108 10.31 14.10 -2.54
CA THR A 108 11.75 13.82 -2.71
C THR A 108 12.10 13.73 -4.20
N PHE A 109 13.39 13.67 -4.50
CA PHE A 109 13.90 13.68 -5.87
C PHE A 109 13.72 12.33 -6.56
N ALA A 110 13.35 12.34 -7.84
CA ALA A 110 13.53 11.17 -8.70
C ALA A 110 15.03 10.95 -8.93
N VAL A 111 15.54 9.75 -8.64
CA VAL A 111 16.97 9.44 -8.71
C VAL A 111 17.23 8.29 -9.66
N VAL A 112 18.47 8.20 -10.16
CA VAL A 112 18.95 7.01 -10.87
C VAL A 112 19.94 6.29 -9.97
N ASN A 113 19.64 5.04 -9.65
CA ASN A 113 20.53 4.16 -8.89
C ASN A 113 20.73 2.86 -9.68
N ASN A 114 21.99 2.46 -9.90
CA ASN A 114 22.36 1.28 -10.68
C ASN A 114 21.67 1.20 -12.06
N GLY A 115 21.54 2.36 -12.74
CA GLY A 115 20.92 2.45 -14.07
C GLY A 115 19.38 2.37 -14.07
N ARG A 116 18.73 2.46 -12.91
CA ARG A 116 17.28 2.39 -12.76
C ARG A 116 16.75 3.67 -12.14
N THR A 117 15.60 4.12 -12.63
CA THR A 117 14.90 5.28 -12.05
C THR A 117 14.12 4.85 -10.82
N TYR A 118 14.35 5.54 -9.71
CA TYR A 118 13.63 5.39 -8.45
C TYR A 118 12.95 6.69 -8.08
N LEU A 119 11.73 6.59 -7.57
CA LEU A 119 10.99 7.70 -6.99
C LEU A 119 9.93 7.17 -6.01
N PRO A 120 9.35 8.03 -5.16
CA PRO A 120 8.15 7.72 -4.41
C PRO A 120 7.04 7.31 -5.36
N ILE A 121 6.67 6.03 -5.33
CA ILE A 121 5.79 5.48 -6.35
C ILE A 121 4.36 6.02 -6.28
N ARG A 122 3.95 6.50 -5.09
CA ARG A 122 2.60 7.01 -4.82
C ARG A 122 2.16 8.04 -5.86
N ILE A 123 2.96 9.08 -6.09
CA ILE A 123 2.56 10.19 -6.97
C ILE A 123 2.35 9.73 -8.41
N VAL A 124 3.12 8.74 -8.88
CA VAL A 124 2.99 8.18 -10.23
C VAL A 124 1.75 7.30 -10.33
N LEU A 125 1.52 6.44 -9.34
CA LEU A 125 0.34 5.57 -9.29
C LEU A 125 -0.95 6.38 -9.15
N GLU A 126 -0.99 7.39 -8.28
CA GLU A 126 -2.12 8.32 -8.14
C GLU A 126 -2.37 9.11 -9.42
N SER A 127 -1.31 9.52 -10.13
CA SER A 127 -1.44 10.16 -11.45
C SER A 127 -2.04 9.23 -12.51
N MET A 128 -1.99 7.91 -12.30
CA MET A 128 -2.60 6.88 -13.15
C MET A 128 -3.94 6.38 -12.59
N GLY A 129 -4.54 7.08 -11.62
CA GLY A 129 -5.86 6.77 -11.07
C GLY A 129 -5.87 5.67 -10.01
N TYR A 130 -4.71 5.28 -9.47
CA TYR A 130 -4.64 4.34 -8.34
C TYR A 130 -4.82 5.05 -7.01
N THR A 131 -5.57 4.43 -6.11
CA THR A 131 -5.51 4.71 -4.68
C THR A 131 -4.31 3.97 -4.09
N VAL A 132 -3.50 4.67 -3.28
CA VAL A 132 -2.27 4.09 -2.70
C VAL A 132 -2.28 4.19 -1.18
N GLU A 133 -2.26 3.02 -0.53
CA GLU A 133 -2.21 2.87 0.92
C GLU A 133 -0.88 2.27 1.38
N TRP A 134 -0.45 2.65 2.59
CA TRP A 134 0.72 2.05 3.23
C TRP A 134 0.29 1.20 4.42
N ASP A 135 0.73 -0.05 4.43
CA ASP A 135 0.62 -0.97 5.55
C ASP A 135 1.97 -1.04 6.28
N SER A 136 2.05 -0.42 7.46
CA SER A 136 3.29 -0.33 8.22
C SER A 136 3.72 -1.64 8.89
N LYS A 137 2.80 -2.56 9.17
CA LYS A 137 3.11 -3.84 9.84
C LYS A 137 3.66 -4.87 8.86
N THR A 138 3.18 -4.85 7.63
CA THR A 138 3.67 -5.73 6.55
C THR A 138 4.68 -5.03 5.64
N LYS A 139 4.94 -3.74 5.88
CA LYS A 139 5.75 -2.85 5.02
C LYS A 139 5.31 -2.91 3.56
N THR A 140 3.99 -2.85 3.32
CA THR A 140 3.40 -3.03 2.00
C THR A 140 2.80 -1.74 1.47
N VAL A 141 3.14 -1.37 0.23
CA VAL A 141 2.40 -0.38 -0.56
C VAL A 141 1.27 -1.13 -1.28
N ASN A 142 0.02 -0.87 -0.90
CA ASN A 142 -1.16 -1.38 -1.58
C ASN A 142 -1.68 -0.33 -2.55
N ALA A 143 -1.61 -0.62 -3.85
CA ALA A 143 -2.14 0.22 -4.90
C ALA A 143 -3.31 -0.47 -5.58
N TYR A 144 -4.44 0.21 -5.71
CA TYR A 144 -5.62 -0.34 -6.37
C TYR A 144 -6.38 0.71 -7.15
N ASN A 145 -6.87 0.35 -8.34
CA ASN A 145 -7.77 1.17 -9.14
C ASN A 145 -8.94 0.33 -9.67
N PHE A 146 -10.04 1.00 -10.01
CA PHE A 146 -11.22 0.34 -10.57
C PHE A 146 -11.39 0.73 -12.02
N THR A 147 -11.09 -0.20 -12.91
CA THR A 147 -11.54 -0.11 -14.30
C THR A 147 -12.99 -0.59 -14.36
N ILE A 148 -13.78 -0.13 -15.33
CA ILE A 148 -15.11 -0.70 -15.67
C ILE A 148 -14.94 -2.09 -16.32
N SER A 149 -14.03 -2.88 -15.77
CA SER A 149 -13.95 -4.32 -15.97
C SER A 149 -14.64 -4.94 -14.77
N ASP A 150 -15.48 -5.94 -14.99
CA ASP A 150 -16.31 -6.62 -13.98
C ASP A 150 -15.51 -7.41 -12.91
N GLU A 151 -14.25 -7.06 -12.66
CA GLU A 151 -13.35 -7.78 -11.77
C GLU A 151 -13.21 -7.06 -10.42
N PHE A 152 -13.54 -7.78 -9.34
CA PHE A 152 -13.36 -7.27 -7.98
C PHE A 152 -11.88 -7.23 -7.61
N VAL A 153 -11.38 -6.07 -7.20
CA VAL A 153 -9.98 -5.89 -6.79
C VAL A 153 -9.80 -6.33 -5.33
N PRO A 154 -9.00 -7.36 -5.03
CA PRO A 154 -8.76 -7.79 -3.66
C PRO A 154 -8.17 -6.67 -2.81
N TYR A 155 -8.70 -6.51 -1.60
CA TYR A 155 -8.20 -5.55 -0.62
C TYR A 155 -7.60 -6.29 0.58
N SER A 156 -6.46 -5.79 1.06
CA SER A 156 -5.84 -6.31 2.28
C SER A 156 -5.16 -5.19 3.06
N THR A 157 -5.23 -5.30 4.38
CA THR A 157 -4.53 -4.41 5.31
C THR A 157 -4.30 -5.17 6.61
N SER A 158 -3.19 -4.88 7.29
CA SER A 158 -2.87 -5.46 8.60
C SER A 158 -3.48 -4.71 9.78
N SER A 159 -4.10 -3.56 9.52
CA SER A 159 -4.71 -2.67 10.52
C SER A 159 -6.21 -2.88 10.56
N LEU A 160 -6.72 -3.41 11.68
CA LEU A 160 -8.17 -3.58 11.89
C LEU A 160 -8.89 -2.22 11.86
N GLU A 161 -8.29 -1.18 12.41
CA GLU A 161 -8.84 0.17 12.38
C GLU A 161 -8.98 0.69 10.94
N THR A 162 -7.95 0.51 10.12
CA THR A 162 -8.00 0.90 8.70
C THR A 162 -9.07 0.09 7.95
N LEU A 163 -9.13 -1.23 8.19
CA LEU A 163 -10.14 -2.08 7.59
C LEU A 163 -11.55 -1.63 7.96
N VAL A 164 -11.83 -1.43 9.25
CA VAL A 164 -13.14 -0.99 9.74
C VAL A 164 -13.49 0.36 9.15
N LYS A 165 -12.57 1.34 9.19
CA LYS A 165 -12.78 2.67 8.61
C LYS A 165 -13.13 2.59 7.11
N ASN A 166 -12.39 1.79 6.34
CA ASN A 166 -12.61 1.66 4.89
C ASN A 166 -13.91 0.89 4.58
N VAL A 167 -14.31 -0.06 5.42
CA VAL A 167 -15.62 -0.72 5.29
C VAL A 167 -16.76 0.25 5.61
N LEU A 168 -16.67 1.02 6.69
CA LEU A 168 -17.71 1.95 7.11
C LEU A 168 -17.89 3.14 6.15
N SER A 169 -16.81 3.58 5.51
CA SER A 169 -16.85 4.61 4.46
C SER A 169 -17.36 4.07 3.11
N GLY A 170 -17.53 2.76 2.97
CA GLY A 170 -17.91 2.11 1.72
C GLY A 170 -16.76 1.99 0.72
N ASP A 171 -15.52 2.23 1.13
CA ASP A 171 -14.30 2.06 0.32
C ASP A 171 -13.91 0.59 0.15
N VAL A 172 -14.40 -0.30 1.02
CA VAL A 172 -14.16 -1.74 0.98
C VAL A 172 -15.44 -2.52 1.27
N VAL A 173 -15.66 -3.64 0.57
CA VAL A 173 -16.75 -4.60 0.78
C VAL A 173 -16.23 -6.01 1.05
N TYR A 174 -16.99 -6.80 1.81
CA TYR A 174 -16.69 -8.20 2.08
C TYR A 174 -17.62 -9.11 1.28
N ILE A 175 -17.05 -9.97 0.43
CA ILE A 175 -17.81 -10.86 -0.45
C ILE A 175 -17.16 -12.26 -0.39
N GLY A 176 -17.95 -13.28 -0.08
CA GLY A 176 -17.53 -14.68 -0.25
C GLY A 176 -16.27 -15.11 0.53
N GLY A 177 -15.93 -14.46 1.64
CA GLY A 177 -14.72 -14.80 2.42
C GLY A 177 -13.58 -13.78 2.32
N GLN A 178 -13.67 -12.83 1.39
CA GLN A 178 -12.57 -11.92 1.03
C GLN A 178 -13.03 -10.46 0.99
N TYR A 179 -12.11 -9.55 1.32
CA TYR A 179 -12.33 -8.11 1.17
C TYR A 179 -11.92 -7.65 -0.21
N TYR A 180 -12.70 -6.73 -0.75
CA TYR A 180 -12.47 -6.10 -2.05
C TYR A 180 -12.64 -4.60 -1.88
N ALA A 181 -11.79 -3.82 -2.54
CA ALA A 181 -12.02 -2.39 -2.53
C ALA A 181 -13.25 -2.09 -3.42
N THR A 182 -13.97 -1.02 -3.11
CA THR A 182 -15.25 -0.67 -3.75
C THR A 182 -15.03 0.34 -4.88
N PRO A 183 -15.46 0.04 -6.12
CA PRO A 183 -15.41 1.01 -7.19
C PRO A 183 -16.21 2.28 -6.90
N GLU A 184 -15.70 3.42 -7.36
CA GLU A 184 -16.37 4.71 -7.15
C GLU A 184 -17.74 4.78 -7.83
N TYR A 185 -17.92 4.11 -8.98
CA TYR A 185 -19.23 3.96 -9.60
C TYR A 185 -20.20 3.14 -8.73
N VAL A 186 -19.72 2.15 -7.97
CA VAL A 186 -20.55 1.40 -7.02
C VAL A 186 -20.97 2.31 -5.86
N LYS A 187 -20.07 3.18 -5.37
CA LYS A 187 -20.41 4.19 -4.35
C LYS A 187 -21.46 5.20 -4.85
N GLN A 188 -21.45 5.52 -6.14
CA GLN A 188 -22.48 6.37 -6.77
C GLN A 188 -23.82 5.63 -6.91
N ILE A 189 -23.80 4.33 -7.21
CA ILE A 189 -25.01 3.49 -7.25
C ILE A 189 -25.59 3.28 -5.86
N THR A 190 -24.78 3.16 -4.80
CA THR A 190 -25.29 3.04 -3.42
C THR A 190 -25.84 4.36 -2.86
N ASN A 191 -25.44 5.51 -3.44
CA ASN A 191 -26.12 6.81 -3.26
C ASN A 191 -27.39 6.97 -4.11
N THR A 192 -27.76 5.98 -4.93
CA THR A 192 -29.08 5.94 -5.55
C THR A 192 -30.09 5.55 -4.47
N VAL A 193 -30.93 6.51 -4.10
CA VAL A 193 -32.10 6.32 -3.24
C VAL A 193 -32.85 5.07 -3.70
N ILE A 194 -32.77 3.99 -2.94
CA ILE A 194 -33.68 2.85 -3.13
C ILE A 194 -35.07 3.38 -2.72
N GLN A 195 -35.87 3.81 -3.69
CA GLN A 195 -37.27 4.09 -3.46
C GLN A 195 -37.99 2.76 -3.26
N TYR A 196 -38.10 2.37 -1.99
CA TYR A 196 -39.04 1.33 -1.57
C TYR A 196 -40.45 1.84 -1.81
N THR A 197 -41.14 1.28 -2.81
CA THR A 197 -42.57 1.49 -3.08
C THR A 197 -43.41 0.48 -2.28
N GLY A 198 -43.15 0.40 -0.98
CA GLY A 198 -43.86 -0.47 -0.05
C GLY A 198 -44.23 0.28 1.23
N ASP A 199 -45.47 0.11 1.67
CA ASP A 199 -46.22 0.89 2.67
C ASP A 199 -45.67 0.89 4.11
N ASP A 200 -44.41 1.28 4.36
CA ASP A 200 -43.86 1.34 5.73
C ASP A 200 -43.19 2.69 6.08
N LEU A 201 -43.77 3.78 5.57
CA LEU A 201 -43.26 5.16 5.70
C LEU A 201 -43.59 5.88 7.02
N ASN A 202 -44.25 5.25 7.99
CA ASN A 202 -44.78 5.98 9.16
C ASN A 202 -43.91 5.97 10.43
N THR A 203 -42.72 5.37 10.44
CA THR A 203 -41.88 5.36 11.68
C THR A 203 -40.41 5.69 11.53
N SER A 204 -39.90 6.06 10.36
CA SER A 204 -38.47 6.37 10.20
C SER A 204 -38.22 7.75 9.59
N ILE A 205 -39.01 8.74 10.03
CA ILE A 205 -38.69 10.16 9.85
C ILE A 205 -37.72 10.50 10.98
N TYR A 206 -36.41 10.40 10.73
CA TYR A 206 -35.35 11.34 11.11
C TYR A 206 -33.98 10.67 10.85
N PRO A 207 -33.18 11.15 9.89
CA PRO A 207 -31.80 10.72 9.72
C PRO A 207 -30.96 11.32 10.86
N GLN A 208 -30.35 10.47 11.67
CA GLN A 208 -29.23 10.92 12.50
C GLN A 208 -28.00 10.99 11.61
N SER A 209 -27.41 12.17 11.49
CA SER A 209 -26.30 12.52 10.59
C SER A 209 -24.94 11.92 10.98
N ASN A 210 -24.89 11.05 11.98
CA ASN A 210 -23.63 10.52 12.49
C ASN A 210 -23.86 9.12 13.06
N ARG A 211 -23.64 8.07 12.26
CA ARG A 211 -23.71 6.67 12.71
C ARG A 211 -22.37 5.95 12.71
N PHE A 212 -21.29 6.64 12.39
CA PHE A 212 -19.94 6.06 12.28
C PHE A 212 -18.98 6.90 13.13
N ASP A 213 -19.11 6.78 14.46
CA ASP A 213 -18.07 7.24 15.39
C ASP A 213 -17.24 6.04 15.84
N PHE A 214 -15.92 6.18 15.79
CA PHE A 214 -14.97 5.11 16.13
C PHE A 214 -14.91 4.85 17.65
N THR A 215 -15.50 5.74 18.47
CA THR A 215 -15.56 5.62 19.94
C THR A 215 -16.36 4.41 20.44
N ASP A 216 -17.22 3.84 19.60
CA ASP A 216 -18.11 2.73 19.98
C ASP A 216 -17.53 1.34 19.65
N PHE A 217 -16.34 1.27 19.03
CA PHE A 217 -15.70 0.02 18.62
C PHE A 217 -14.62 -0.43 19.61
N ASP A 218 -14.91 -1.44 20.44
CA ASP A 218 -13.91 -2.10 21.31
C ASP A 218 -13.20 -3.24 20.57
N SER A 219 -11.97 -2.99 20.12
CA SER A 219 -11.16 -3.97 19.40
C SER A 219 -10.78 -5.21 20.22
N ASN A 220 -11.00 -5.22 21.55
CA ASN A 220 -10.68 -6.36 22.41
C ASN A 220 -11.81 -7.39 22.50
N SER A 221 -13.00 -7.10 21.93
CA SER A 221 -14.17 -7.99 22.05
C SER A 221 -14.30 -9.01 20.92
N VAL A 222 -13.33 -9.11 20.01
CA VAL A 222 -13.38 -10.00 18.85
C VAL A 222 -12.38 -11.15 19.02
N GLU A 223 -12.87 -12.35 19.34
CA GLU A 223 -12.08 -13.58 19.25
C GLU A 223 -12.21 -14.19 17.85
N TRP A 224 -11.05 -14.38 17.20
CA TRP A 224 -10.94 -14.94 15.85
C TRP A 224 -10.87 -16.47 15.90
N LYS A 225 -11.52 -17.15 14.94
CA LYS A 225 -11.29 -18.56 14.60
C LYS A 225 -10.48 -18.66 13.31
#